data_AF-A0A538EPM1-F1
#
_entry.id   AF-A0A538EPM1-F1
#
_cell.length_a   1.000
_cell.length_b   1.000
_cell.length_c   1.000
_cell.angle_alpha   90.00
_cell.angle_beta   90.00
_cell.angle_gamma   90.00
#
_symmetry.space_group_name_H-M   'P 1'
#
loop_
_entity.id
_entity.type
_entity.pdbx_description
1 polymer ?
#
loop_
_entity_poly.entity_id
_entity_poly.type
_entity_poly.pdbx_seq_one_letter_code
_entity_poly.pdbx_strand_id
1 'polypeptide(L)'
;MRRLLLTLSLAGLTLALWAPAALAGKPDNGEGLWGETNDKVVTDAGFLLIGAFPLLVLLLSLLQWRLDKRKEARKAAARSRVDWDGGW
;
A
#
# COMPACT_ATOMS: atom_id res chain seq x y z
N MET A 1 -33.61 26.27 -28.35
CA MET A 1 -32.48 25.96 -27.45
C MET A 1 -32.68 24.68 -26.63
N ARG A 2 -33.82 24.47 -25.95
CA ARG A 2 -34.11 23.24 -25.16
C ARG A 2 -33.90 21.92 -25.91
N ARG A 3 -34.37 21.82 -27.16
CA ARG A 3 -34.15 20.61 -28.00
C ARG A 3 -32.67 20.36 -28.31
N LEU A 4 -31.92 21.43 -28.55
CA LEU A 4 -30.49 21.40 -28.85
C LEU A 4 -29.66 20.96 -27.64
N LEU A 5 -30.02 21.46 -26.45
CA LEU A 5 -29.43 21.03 -25.18
C LEU A 5 -29.69 19.54 -24.92
N LEU A 6 -30.93 19.08 -25.13
CA LEU A 6 -31.29 17.67 -24.96
C LEU A 6 -30.53 16.75 -25.93
N THR A 7 -30.38 17.15 -27.20
CA THR A 7 -29.62 16.37 -28.18
C THR A 7 -28.13 16.34 -27.86
N LEU A 8 -27.54 17.44 -27.39
CA LEU A 8 -26.13 17.47 -26.96
C LEU A 8 -25.90 16.58 -25.73
N SER A 9 -26.84 16.63 -24.77
CA SER A 9 -26.80 15.82 -23.56
C SER A 9 -26.83 14.33 -23.87
N LEU A 10 -27.74 13.95 -24.78
CA LEU A 10 -27.90 12.56 -25.22
C LEU A 10 -26.69 12.08 -26.04
N ALA A 11 -26.14 12.93 -26.91
CA ALA A 11 -24.90 12.64 -27.63
C ALA A 11 -23.71 12.48 -26.67
N GLY A 12 -23.61 13.33 -25.65
CA GLY A 12 -22.57 13.22 -24.61
C GLY A 12 -22.71 11.94 -23.79
N LEU A 13 -23.93 11.56 -23.40
CA LEU A 13 -24.21 10.32 -22.68
C LEU A 13 -23.88 9.08 -23.50
N THR A 14 -24.26 9.07 -24.78
CA THR A 14 -23.97 7.94 -25.68
C THR A 14 -22.47 7.81 -25.94
N LEU A 15 -21.75 8.91 -26.13
CA LEU A 15 -20.28 8.92 -26.21
C LEU A 15 -19.63 8.45 -24.90
N ALA A 16 -20.12 8.89 -23.74
CA ALA A 16 -19.60 8.46 -22.44
C ALA A 16 -19.80 6.97 -22.19
N LEU A 17 -20.95 6.42 -22.61
CA LEU A 17 -21.24 4.97 -22.53
C LEU A 17 -20.34 4.15 -23.46
N TRP A 18 -19.97 4.70 -24.62
CA TRP A 18 -19.08 4.03 -25.59
C TRP A 18 -17.59 4.31 -25.37
N ALA A 19 -17.24 5.25 -24.49
CA ALA A 19 -15.85 5.63 -24.21
C ALA A 19 -14.97 4.44 -23.76
N PRO A 20 -15.42 3.51 -22.88
CA PRO A 20 -14.59 2.37 -22.48
C PRO A 20 -14.26 1.44 -23.65
N ALA A 21 -15.21 1.21 -24.56
CA ALA A 21 -15.01 0.36 -25.74
C ALA A 21 -14.10 1.03 -26.78
N ALA A 22 -14.19 2.35 -26.93
CA ALA A 22 -13.34 3.12 -27.86
C ALA A 22 -11.90 3.30 -27.34
N LEU A 23 -11.72 3.38 -26.02
CA LEU A 23 -10.40 3.50 -25.37
C LEU A 23 -9.71 2.14 -25.16
N ALA A 24 -10.42 1.03 -25.36
CA ALA A 24 -9.87 -0.33 -25.41
C ALA A 24 -9.09 -0.59 -26.72
N GLY A 25 -8.26 0.37 -27.15
CA GLY A 25 -7.53 0.38 -28.43
C GLY A 25 -6.48 -0.73 -28.60
N LYS A 26 -6.34 -1.61 -27.60
CA LYS A 26 -5.61 -2.88 -27.69
C LYS A 26 -6.35 -3.90 -26.82
N PRO A 27 -6.52 -5.16 -27.26
CA PRO A 27 -6.91 -6.23 -26.37
C PRO A 27 -5.74 -6.49 -25.42
N ASP A 28 -5.64 -5.68 -24.38
CA ASP A 28 -4.83 -5.99 -23.20
C ASP A 28 -5.49 -7.25 -22.64
N ASN A 29 -4.85 -8.42 -22.74
CA ASN A 29 -5.45 -9.72 -22.40
C ASN A 29 -5.71 -9.89 -20.88
N GLY A 30 -6.23 -8.86 -20.21
CA GLY A 30 -6.24 -8.72 -18.76
C GLY A 30 -4.89 -8.28 -18.17
N GLU A 31 -3.95 -7.84 -19.01
CA GLU A 31 -2.54 -7.60 -18.66
C GLU A 31 -2.30 -6.40 -17.72
N GLY A 32 -3.27 -5.47 -17.63
CA GLY A 32 -3.15 -4.28 -16.79
C GLY A 32 -1.99 -3.34 -17.18
N LEU A 33 -1.63 -2.41 -16.29
CA LEU A 33 -0.63 -1.36 -16.57
C LEU A 33 0.80 -1.89 -16.76
N TRP A 34 1.07 -3.13 -16.32
CA TRP A 34 2.40 -3.74 -16.38
C TRP A 34 2.64 -4.50 -17.70
N GLY A 35 1.59 -4.79 -18.46
CA GLY A 35 1.65 -5.58 -19.70
C GLY A 35 1.80 -7.08 -19.46
N GLU A 36 2.04 -7.84 -20.55
CA GLU A 36 2.18 -9.29 -20.53
C GLU A 36 3.22 -9.75 -19.50
N THR A 37 2.76 -10.53 -18.52
CA THR A 37 3.63 -11.04 -17.47
C THR A 37 4.34 -12.30 -17.97
N ASN A 38 5.67 -12.26 -18.02
CA ASN A 38 6.51 -13.40 -18.39
C ASN A 38 6.88 -14.23 -17.14
N ASP A 39 7.17 -15.52 -17.32
CA ASP A 39 7.57 -16.47 -16.26
C ASP A 39 8.70 -15.92 -15.37
N LYS A 40 9.64 -15.19 -15.97
CA LYS A 40 10.73 -14.52 -15.24
C LYS A 40 10.20 -13.49 -14.22
N VAL A 41 9.24 -12.66 -14.63
CA VAL A 41 8.67 -11.61 -13.77
C VAL A 41 7.93 -12.24 -12.60
N VAL A 42 7.15 -13.29 -12.86
CA VAL A 42 6.44 -14.05 -11.81
C VAL A 42 7.42 -14.70 -10.84
N THR A 43 8.47 -15.32 -11.37
CA THR A 43 9.49 -16.01 -10.57
C THR A 43 10.27 -15.04 -9.68
N ASP A 44 10.71 -13.92 -10.24
CA ASP A 44 11.43 -12.88 -9.49
C ASP A 44 10.53 -12.27 -8.40
N ALA A 45 9.24 -12.03 -8.70
CA ALA A 45 8.27 -11.57 -7.71
C ALA A 45 8.05 -12.60 -6.59
N GLY A 46 8.00 -13.88 -6.93
CA GLY A 46 7.92 -14.97 -5.95
C GLY A 46 9.13 -14.99 -5.00
N PHE A 47 10.35 -14.89 -5.53
CA PHE A 47 11.56 -14.81 -4.70
C PHE A 47 11.59 -13.56 -3.83
N LEU A 48 11.14 -12.42 -4.38
CA LEU A 48 11.01 -11.19 -3.61
C LEU A 48 10.08 -11.37 -2.42
N LEU A 49 8.91 -11.99 -2.60
CA LEU A 49 7.96 -12.25 -1.50
C LEU A 49 8.56 -13.18 -0.44
N ILE A 50 9.20 -14.28 -0.88
CA ILE A 50 9.85 -15.24 0.01
C ILE A 50 10.93 -14.57 0.87
N GLY A 51 11.72 -13.66 0.31
CA GLY A 51 12.76 -12.93 1.05
C GLY A 51 12.22 -11.75 1.87
N ALA A 52 11.30 -10.98 1.31
CA ALA A 52 10.83 -9.72 1.89
C ALA A 52 10.05 -9.94 3.19
N PHE A 53 9.18 -10.95 3.27
CA PHE A 53 8.37 -11.15 4.48
C PHE A 53 9.20 -11.56 5.71
N PRO A 54 10.07 -12.59 5.66
CA PRO A 54 10.92 -12.92 6.79
C PRO A 54 11.83 -11.76 7.19
N LEU A 55 12.38 -11.05 6.21
CA LEU A 55 13.24 -9.90 6.46
C LEU A 55 12.47 -8.76 7.14
N LEU A 56 11.25 -8.46 6.67
CA LEU A 56 10.37 -7.47 7.29
C LEU A 56 10.04 -7.84 8.74
N VAL A 57 9.63 -9.10 8.99
CA VAL A 57 9.32 -9.58 10.33
C VAL A 57 10.53 -9.47 11.25
N LEU A 58 11.72 -9.84 10.76
CA LEU A 58 12.97 -9.70 11.50
C LEU A 58 13.28 -8.23 11.84
N LEU A 59 13.17 -7.32 10.86
CA LEU A 59 13.40 -5.89 11.08
C LEU A 59 12.43 -5.29 12.10
N LEU A 60 11.13 -5.61 11.98
CA LEU A 60 10.11 -5.15 12.91
C LEU A 60 10.35 -5.71 14.32
N SER A 61 10.75 -6.97 14.42
CA SER A 61 11.06 -7.61 15.72
C SER A 61 12.27 -6.96 16.39
N LEU A 62 13.35 -6.70 15.64
CA LEU A 62 14.53 -5.99 16.15
C LEU A 62 14.21 -4.55 16.55
N LEU A 63 13.37 -3.87 15.77
CA LEU A 63 12.92 -2.52 16.09
C LEU A 63 12.10 -2.51 17.39
N GLN A 64 11.14 -3.42 17.52
CA GLN A 64 10.33 -3.57 18.73
C GLN A 64 11.21 -3.84 19.94
N TRP A 65 12.15 -4.78 19.85
CA TRP A 65 13.10 -5.09 20.93
C TRP A 65 13.91 -3.87 21.37
N ARG A 66 14.38 -3.05 20.40
CA ARG A 66 15.12 -1.83 20.72
C ARG A 66 14.24 -0.79 21.43
N LEU A 67 12.99 -0.66 21.02
CA LEU A 67 12.04 0.26 21.66
C LEU A 67 11.69 -0.19 23.07
N ASP A 68 11.48 -1.50 23.30
CA ASP A 68 11.21 -2.05 24.62
C ASP A 68 12.39 -1.84 25.57
N LYS A 69 13.63 -2.07 25.11
CA LYS A 69 14.82 -1.75 25.91
C LYS A 69 14.87 -0.27 26.34
N ARG A 70 14.54 0.65 25.43
CA ARG A 70 14.50 2.09 25.77
C ARG A 70 13.39 2.40 26.77
N LYS A 71 12.23 1.76 26.63
CA LYS A 71 11.09 1.91 27.55
C LYS A 71 11.44 1.43 28.95
N GLU A 72 12.04 0.25 29.07
CA GLU A 72 12.45 -0.30 30.37
C GLU A 72 13.55 0.53 31.02
N ALA A 73 14.54 1.02 30.26
CA ALA A 73 15.56 1.93 30.79
C ALA A 73 14.96 3.22 31.36
N ARG A 74 13.94 3.79 30.69
CA ARG A 74 13.22 4.98 31.18
C ARG A 74 12.41 4.69 32.44
N LYS A 75 11.73 3.54 32.49
CA LYS A 75 10.98 3.11 33.69
C LYS A 75 11.91 2.89 34.89
N ALA A 76 13.06 2.25 34.68
CA ALA A 76 14.05 2.03 35.72
C ALA A 76 14.57 3.37 36.28
N ALA A 77 14.90 4.32 35.40
CA ALA A 77 15.34 5.65 35.81
C ALA A 77 14.23 6.46 36.52
N ALA A 78 12.96 6.24 36.19
CA ALA A 78 11.84 6.87 36.88
C ALA A 78 11.63 6.26 38.28
N ARG A 79 11.68 4.93 38.41
CA ARG A 79 11.58 4.24 39.71
C ARG A 79 12.71 4.62 40.65
N SER A 80 13.95 4.67 40.16
CA SER A 80 15.10 5.04 41.01
C SER A 80 15.04 6.48 41.52
N ARG A 81 14.30 7.38 40.84
CA ARG A 81 14.02 8.73 41.33
C ARG A 81 12.98 8.74 42.44
N VAL A 82 11.91 7.97 42.29
CA VAL A 82 10.84 7.85 43.30
C VAL A 82 11.36 7.20 44.59
N ASP A 83 12.17 6.14 44.48
CA ASP A 83 12.81 5.51 45.66
C ASP A 83 13.79 6.46 46.38
N TRP A 84 14.32 7.47 45.68
CA TRP A 84 15.20 8.49 46.27
C TRP A 84 14.43 9.59 47.01
N ASP A 85 13.21 9.92 46.56
CA ASP A 85 12.32 10.91 47.22
C ASP A 85 11.46 10.28 48.34
N GLY A 86 11.34 8.95 48.38
CA GLY A 86 10.65 8.17 49.42
C GLY A 86 11.58 7.79 50.58
N GLY A 87 12.14 8.76 51.27
CA GLY A 87 12.85 8.53 52.54
C GLY A 87 11.87 8.31 53.69
N TRP A 88 11.91 7.10 54.27
CA TRP A 88 11.11 6.54 55.38
C TRP A 88 9.74 5.97 55.03
#